data_AF-A0A850T4D5-F1
#
_entry.id   AF-A0A850T4D5-F1
#
_cell.length_a   1.000
_cell.length_b   1.000
_cell.length_c   1.000
_cell.angle_alpha   90.00
_cell.angle_beta   90.00
_cell.angle_gamma   90.00
#
_symmetry.space_group_name_H-M   'P 1'
#
loop_
_entity.id
_entity.type
_entity.pdbx_description
1 polymer ?
#
loop_
_entity_poly.entity_id
_entity_poly.type
_entity_poly.pdbx_seq_one_letter_code
_entity_poly.pdbx_strand_id
1 'polypeptide(L)'
;MIIVGLIACLAWMTRIYQRRIEPAIGTNATRRLSWIGGGTLIFIVLCLLESRAGLKSNIITALSTATLVLLACVAGHWLAGHLKRPSEFIPIGVAVALSDIFSVVSGPTRTFAANISDYYREGMTGAAPLVDFFLVKMPMSGNDYFMPVFGITDWVVVALLSAGALRFRMNDNLFSLAGSTRAQNKSRAFFPVAGIGLIISIVAARSMHLYLPALPFIVIGFLGVMAAKYPAVRKLRPDEIRAMILVSALIGSFMVVFAFMKI
;
A
#
# COMPACT_ATOMS: atom_id res chain seq x y z
N MET A 1 -4.68 -18.68 6.37
CA MET A 1 -3.72 -18.40 7.47
C MET A 1 -2.41 -17.77 7.00
N ILE A 2 -1.80 -18.23 5.90
CA ILE A 2 -0.53 -17.70 5.36
C ILE A 2 -0.58 -16.18 5.07
N ILE A 3 -1.63 -15.70 4.40
CA ILE A 3 -1.80 -14.27 4.06
C ILE A 3 -1.77 -13.37 5.31
N VAL A 4 -2.46 -13.77 6.38
CA VAL A 4 -2.51 -13.01 7.64
C VAL A 4 -1.13 -12.98 8.31
N GLY A 5 -0.43 -14.12 8.38
CA GLY A 5 0.91 -14.19 8.94
C GLY A 5 1.93 -13.32 8.18
N LEU A 6 1.83 -13.27 6.86
CA LEU A 6 2.70 -12.45 6.02
C LEU A 6 2.40 -10.97 6.14
N ILE A 7 1.12 -10.57 6.11
CA ILE A 7 0.76 -9.15 6.33
C ILE A 7 1.19 -8.72 7.75
N ALA A 8 1.13 -9.62 8.74
CA ALA A 8 1.67 -9.36 10.06
C ALA A 8 3.21 -9.19 10.05
N CYS A 9 3.93 -9.97 9.23
CA CYS A 9 5.36 -9.80 9.02
C CYS A 9 5.69 -8.45 8.37
N LEU A 10 4.94 -8.05 7.34
CA LEU A 10 5.11 -6.75 6.69
C LEU A 10 4.78 -5.60 7.64
N ALA A 11 3.69 -5.72 8.42
CA ALA A 11 3.34 -4.77 9.46
C ALA A 11 4.46 -4.64 10.51
N TRP A 12 5.08 -5.76 10.87
CA TRP A 12 6.24 -5.79 11.75
C TRP A 12 7.45 -5.08 11.14
N MET A 13 7.74 -5.29 9.85
CA MET A 13 8.79 -4.57 9.12
C MET A 13 8.52 -3.06 9.10
N THR A 14 7.29 -2.63 8.82
CA THR A 14 6.89 -1.22 8.87
C THR A 14 7.08 -0.64 10.27
N ARG A 15 6.80 -1.42 11.32
CA ARG A 15 7.06 -0.99 12.70
C ARG A 15 8.55 -0.84 13.00
N ILE A 16 9.38 -1.76 12.54
CA ILE A 16 10.84 -1.66 12.67
C ILE A 16 11.33 -0.40 11.96
N TYR A 17 10.85 -0.18 10.73
CA TYR A 17 11.16 1.03 9.97
C TYR A 17 10.81 2.29 10.76
N GLN A 18 9.56 2.40 11.23
CA GLN A 18 9.07 3.54 12.04
C GLN A 18 9.90 3.81 13.29
N ARG A 19 10.35 2.75 13.99
CA ARG A 19 11.02 2.88 15.29
C ARG A 19 12.52 3.06 15.19
N ARG A 20 13.16 2.49 14.18
CA ARG A 20 14.63 2.42 14.08
C ARG A 20 15.19 3.20 12.91
N ILE A 21 14.59 3.07 11.74
CA ILE A 21 15.14 3.63 10.49
C ILE A 21 14.68 5.06 10.30
N GLU A 22 13.38 5.31 10.46
CA GLU A 22 12.78 6.64 10.25
C GLU A 22 13.42 7.73 11.15
N PRO A 23 13.69 7.48 12.45
CA PRO A 23 14.39 8.48 13.29
C PRO A 23 15.83 8.77 12.82
N ALA A 24 16.51 7.81 12.20
CA ALA A 24 17.87 7.99 11.68
C ALA A 24 17.87 8.79 10.36
N ILE A 25 16.85 8.62 9.53
CA ILE A 25 16.64 9.41 8.30
C ILE A 25 16.30 10.86 8.66
N GLY A 26 15.39 11.05 9.62
CA GLY A 26 14.95 12.36 10.08
C GLY A 26 14.13 13.13 9.04
N THR A 27 14.07 14.46 9.16
CA THR A 27 13.30 15.34 8.27
C THR A 27 14.09 15.86 7.07
N ASN A 28 15.38 15.52 6.97
CA ASN A 28 16.26 16.05 5.92
C ASN A 28 15.90 15.43 4.56
N ALA A 29 15.44 16.27 3.63
CA ALA A 29 15.03 15.88 2.28
C ALA A 29 16.17 15.19 1.51
N THR A 30 17.41 15.66 1.64
CA THR A 30 18.57 15.08 0.95
C THR A 30 18.81 13.65 1.40
N ARG A 31 18.74 13.38 2.72
CA ARG A 31 18.89 12.02 3.25
C ARG A 31 17.77 11.11 2.75
N ARG A 32 16.53 11.58 2.73
CA ARG A 32 15.39 10.81 2.19
C ARG A 32 15.59 10.46 0.71
N LEU A 33 15.99 11.44 -0.09
CA LEU A 33 16.30 11.24 -1.50
C LEU A 33 17.44 10.25 -1.69
N SER A 34 18.49 10.29 -0.87
CA SER A 34 19.57 9.29 -0.90
C SER A 34 19.07 7.88 -0.56
N TRP A 35 18.20 7.73 0.43
CA TRP A 35 17.61 6.43 0.77
C TRP A 35 16.70 5.89 -0.33
N ILE A 36 15.87 6.74 -0.93
CA ILE A 36 15.02 6.37 -2.07
C ILE A 36 15.90 6.01 -3.27
N GLY A 37 16.91 6.83 -3.59
CA GLY A 37 17.83 6.59 -4.70
C GLY A 37 18.61 5.29 -4.53
N GLY A 38 19.21 5.08 -3.35
CA GLY A 38 19.94 3.85 -3.01
C GLY A 38 19.05 2.60 -3.03
N GLY A 39 17.85 2.68 -2.42
CA GLY A 39 16.89 1.58 -2.46
C GLY A 39 16.39 1.27 -3.87
N THR A 40 16.15 2.30 -4.68
CA THR A 40 15.73 2.14 -6.08
C THR A 40 16.85 1.52 -6.91
N LEU A 41 18.10 1.94 -6.71
CA LEU A 41 19.25 1.34 -7.38
C LEU A 41 19.39 -0.15 -7.04
N ILE A 42 19.32 -0.51 -5.75
CA ILE A 42 19.35 -1.91 -5.30
C ILE A 42 18.21 -2.69 -5.95
N PHE A 43 16.99 -2.14 -5.96
CA PHE A 43 15.84 -2.78 -6.58
C PHE A 43 16.05 -3.00 -8.09
N ILE A 44 16.58 -2.03 -8.82
CA ILE A 44 16.89 -2.15 -10.26
C ILE A 44 17.93 -3.26 -10.47
N VAL A 45 19.00 -3.31 -9.68
CA VAL A 45 20.03 -4.35 -9.77
C VAL A 45 19.42 -5.74 -9.55
N LEU A 46 18.55 -5.89 -8.55
CA LEU A 46 17.86 -7.16 -8.28
C LEU A 46 16.92 -7.55 -9.42
N CYS A 47 16.15 -6.61 -9.98
CA CYS A 47 15.27 -6.86 -11.13
C CYS A 47 16.08 -7.29 -12.37
N LEU A 48 17.23 -6.65 -12.62
CA LEU A 48 18.13 -7.01 -13.71
C LEU A 48 18.73 -8.40 -13.52
N LEU A 49 19.05 -8.76 -12.27
CA LEU A 49 19.57 -10.09 -11.93
C LEU A 49 18.52 -11.18 -12.18
N GLU A 50 17.26 -10.95 -11.78
CA GLU A 50 16.14 -11.85 -12.07
C GLU A 50 15.88 -11.97 -13.58
N SER A 51 15.94 -10.84 -14.30
CA SER A 51 15.57 -10.78 -15.72
C SER A 51 16.64 -11.32 -16.67
N ARG A 52 17.93 -11.05 -16.41
CA ARG A 52 19.03 -11.38 -17.34
C ARG A 52 19.80 -12.64 -16.98
N ALA A 53 19.97 -12.93 -15.69
CA ALA A 53 20.79 -14.07 -15.27
C ALA A 53 20.00 -15.38 -15.19
N GLY A 54 18.67 -15.35 -15.42
CA GLY A 54 17.79 -16.52 -15.31
C GLY A 54 17.77 -17.14 -13.90
N LEU A 55 18.35 -16.45 -12.91
CA LEU A 55 18.40 -16.87 -11.52
C LEU A 55 17.03 -16.70 -10.89
N LYS A 56 16.11 -17.64 -11.17
CA LYS A 56 14.83 -17.80 -10.46
C LYS A 56 15.10 -18.33 -9.04
N SER A 57 15.72 -17.48 -8.21
CA SER A 57 16.04 -17.80 -6.82
C SER A 57 15.03 -17.15 -5.90
N ASN A 58 14.40 -17.96 -5.04
CA ASN A 58 13.50 -17.51 -3.98
C ASN A 58 14.13 -16.43 -3.08
N ILE A 59 15.46 -16.46 -2.92
CA ILE A 59 16.21 -15.47 -2.13
C ILE A 59 16.19 -14.10 -2.82
N ILE A 60 16.41 -14.07 -4.13
CA ILE A 60 16.43 -12.81 -4.89
C ILE A 60 15.03 -12.20 -4.87
N THR A 61 13.98 -13.00 -5.11
CA THR A 61 12.60 -12.52 -5.08
C THR A 61 12.16 -12.04 -3.69
N ALA A 62 12.59 -12.72 -2.62
CA ALA A 62 12.37 -12.26 -1.27
C ALA A 62 13.08 -10.92 -0.99
N LEU A 63 14.33 -10.76 -1.46
CA LEU A 63 15.11 -9.53 -1.29
C LEU A 63 14.55 -8.36 -2.12
N SER A 64 14.10 -8.62 -3.35
CA SER A 64 13.40 -7.67 -4.21
C SER A 64 12.13 -7.17 -3.52
N THR A 65 11.32 -8.10 -3.00
CA THR A 65 10.07 -7.78 -2.28
C THR A 65 10.35 -6.99 -1.00
N ALA A 66 11.38 -7.35 -0.23
CA ALA A 66 11.75 -6.63 0.98
C ALA A 66 12.24 -5.20 0.67
N THR A 67 13.05 -5.02 -0.38
CA THR A 67 13.51 -3.71 -0.85
C THR A 67 12.34 -2.84 -1.31
N LEU A 68 11.39 -3.44 -2.03
CA LEU A 68 10.18 -2.77 -2.50
C LEU A 68 9.32 -2.29 -1.32
N VAL A 69 9.09 -3.16 -0.33
CA VAL A 69 8.37 -2.81 0.92
C VAL A 69 9.08 -1.69 1.69
N LEU A 70 10.41 -1.71 1.75
CA LEU A 70 11.19 -0.63 2.37
C LEU A 70 10.97 0.70 1.63
N LEU A 71 11.04 0.71 0.30
CA LEU A 71 10.75 1.89 -0.52
C LEU A 71 9.33 2.41 -0.27
N ALA A 72 8.35 1.53 -0.17
CA ALA A 72 6.98 1.93 0.18
C ALA A 72 6.88 2.55 1.57
N CYS A 73 7.62 2.03 2.55
CA CYS A 73 7.67 2.63 3.88
C CYS A 73 8.27 4.04 3.84
N VAL A 74 9.39 4.23 3.12
CA VAL A 74 10.04 5.55 2.98
C VAL A 74 9.12 6.54 2.28
N ALA A 75 8.50 6.14 1.16
CA ALA A 75 7.57 6.97 0.41
C ALA A 75 6.34 7.34 1.25
N GLY A 76 5.71 6.36 1.90
CA GLY A 76 4.54 6.57 2.76
C GLY A 76 4.84 7.54 3.91
N HIS A 77 5.99 7.41 4.57
CA HIS A 77 6.40 8.33 5.63
C HIS A 77 6.70 9.73 5.12
N TRP A 78 7.31 9.85 3.95
CA TRP A 78 7.58 11.14 3.36
C TRP A 78 6.27 11.87 2.99
N LEU A 79 5.30 11.16 2.42
CA LEU A 79 3.97 11.69 2.15
C LEU A 79 3.26 12.09 3.45
N ALA A 80 3.33 11.26 4.50
CA ALA A 80 2.77 11.58 5.81
C ALA A 80 3.40 12.82 6.44
N GLY A 81 4.66 13.13 6.08
CA GLY A 81 5.38 14.34 6.46
C GLY A 81 4.68 15.65 6.07
N HIS A 82 3.83 15.62 5.06
CA HIS A 82 3.11 16.79 4.55
C HIS A 82 1.72 16.97 5.16
N LEU A 83 1.22 15.97 5.91
CA LEU A 83 -0.05 16.08 6.61
C LEU A 83 0.03 17.15 7.69
N LYS A 84 -0.86 18.13 7.64
CA LYS A 84 -0.94 19.20 8.64
C LYS A 84 -2.01 18.90 9.68
N ARG A 85 -3.05 18.14 9.31
CA ARG A 85 -4.17 17.81 10.22
C ARG A 85 -4.65 16.38 10.10
N PRO A 86 -5.23 15.80 11.17
CA PRO A 86 -5.84 14.47 11.10
C PRO A 86 -7.06 14.40 10.17
N SER A 87 -7.77 15.51 9.95
CA SER A 87 -8.90 15.58 9.02
C SER A 87 -8.51 15.30 7.58
N GLU A 88 -7.24 15.57 7.21
CA GLU A 88 -6.70 15.36 5.86
C GLU A 88 -6.63 13.88 5.45
N PHE A 89 -6.78 12.93 6.39
CA PHE A 89 -6.92 11.52 6.04
C PHE A 89 -8.13 11.23 5.15
N ILE A 90 -9.23 11.96 5.35
CA ILE A 90 -10.45 11.76 4.57
C ILE A 90 -10.24 12.17 3.11
N PRO A 91 -9.83 13.42 2.77
CA PRO A 91 -9.65 13.81 1.37
C PRO A 91 -8.58 12.99 0.65
N ILE A 92 -7.48 12.66 1.33
CA ILE A 92 -6.43 11.81 0.74
C ILE A 92 -6.96 10.38 0.52
N GLY A 93 -7.67 9.83 1.51
CA GLY A 93 -8.29 8.51 1.38
C GLY A 93 -9.28 8.45 0.22
N VAL A 94 -10.14 9.47 0.07
CA VAL A 94 -11.07 9.58 -1.06
C VAL A 94 -10.33 9.66 -2.39
N ALA A 95 -9.32 10.53 -2.50
CA ALA A 95 -8.52 10.67 -3.73
C ALA A 95 -7.86 9.35 -4.15
N VAL A 96 -7.23 8.66 -3.18
CA VAL A 96 -6.55 7.38 -3.40
C VAL A 96 -7.53 6.27 -3.77
N ALA A 97 -8.66 6.15 -3.06
CA ALA A 97 -9.68 5.15 -3.34
C ALA A 97 -10.33 5.36 -4.72
N LEU A 98 -10.66 6.61 -5.07
CA LEU A 98 -11.22 6.95 -6.39
C LEU A 98 -10.23 6.68 -7.52
N SER A 99 -8.95 7.01 -7.33
CA SER A 99 -7.89 6.72 -8.29
C SER A 99 -7.76 5.22 -8.55
N ASP A 100 -7.82 4.40 -7.50
CA ASP A 100 -7.76 2.93 -7.61
C ASP A 100 -8.96 2.36 -8.35
N ILE A 101 -10.18 2.81 -8.00
CA ILE A 101 -11.41 2.42 -8.69
C ILE A 101 -11.33 2.79 -10.17
N PHE A 102 -10.90 4.01 -10.49
CA PHE A 102 -10.70 4.43 -11.87
C PHE A 102 -9.72 3.53 -12.60
N SER A 103 -8.58 3.22 -11.98
CA SER A 103 -7.52 2.41 -12.56
C SER A 103 -8.00 0.98 -12.88
N VAL A 104 -8.83 0.39 -12.01
CA VAL A 104 -9.41 -0.95 -12.21
C VAL A 104 -10.53 -0.95 -13.25
N VAL A 105 -11.44 0.04 -13.21
CA VAL A 105 -12.63 0.07 -14.08
C VAL A 105 -12.30 0.50 -15.51
N SER A 106 -11.54 1.59 -15.65
CA SER A 106 -11.32 2.26 -16.93
C SER A 106 -9.84 2.34 -17.33
N GLY A 107 -8.93 2.26 -16.36
CA GLY A 107 -7.50 2.44 -16.56
C GLY A 107 -6.75 1.19 -17.06
N PRO A 108 -5.41 1.34 -17.23
CA PRO A 108 -4.53 0.29 -17.75
C PRO A 108 -4.35 -0.90 -16.80
N THR A 109 -4.74 -0.77 -15.52
CA THR A 109 -4.63 -1.84 -14.53
C THR A 109 -5.44 -3.08 -14.91
N ARG A 110 -6.56 -2.95 -15.63
CA ARG A 110 -7.31 -4.11 -16.14
C ARG A 110 -6.48 -4.94 -17.13
N THR A 111 -5.79 -4.27 -18.05
CA THR A 111 -4.90 -4.93 -19.02
C THR A 111 -3.69 -5.54 -18.34
N PHE A 112 -3.11 -4.84 -17.35
CA PHE A 112 -1.99 -5.37 -16.57
C PHE A 112 -2.38 -6.59 -15.73
N ALA A 113 -3.56 -6.54 -15.11
CA ALA A 113 -4.13 -7.66 -14.36
C ALA A 113 -4.33 -8.89 -15.24
N ALA A 114 -4.85 -8.71 -16.47
CA ALA A 114 -4.98 -9.79 -17.45
C ALA A 114 -3.62 -10.37 -17.85
N ASN A 115 -2.66 -9.54 -18.26
CA ASN A 115 -1.32 -9.98 -18.66
C ASN A 115 -0.58 -10.74 -17.54
N ILE A 116 -0.76 -10.32 -16.29
CA ILE A 116 -0.18 -11.00 -15.13
C ILE A 116 -0.89 -12.33 -14.89
N SER A 117 -2.23 -12.35 -14.96
CA SER A 117 -3.01 -13.59 -14.84
C SER A 117 -2.55 -14.63 -15.84
N ASP A 118 -2.41 -14.24 -17.11
CA ASP A 118 -2.04 -15.11 -18.20
C ASP A 118 -0.61 -15.61 -18.03
N TYR A 119 0.34 -14.73 -17.67
CA TYR A 119 1.73 -15.12 -17.37
C TYR A 119 1.83 -16.19 -16.28
N TYR A 120 1.08 -16.06 -15.18
CA TYR A 120 1.10 -17.06 -14.10
C TYR A 120 0.28 -18.33 -14.46
N ARG A 121 -0.78 -18.23 -15.27
CA ARG A 121 -1.57 -19.38 -15.74
C ARG A 121 -0.82 -20.24 -16.75
N GLU A 122 -0.02 -19.61 -17.61
CA GLU A 122 0.78 -20.28 -18.65
C GLU A 122 2.08 -20.89 -18.10
N GLY A 123 2.29 -20.87 -16.78
CA GLY A 123 3.47 -21.46 -16.14
C GLY A 123 4.72 -20.57 -16.20
N MET A 124 4.54 -19.24 -16.28
CA MET A 124 5.62 -18.26 -16.32
C MET A 124 6.57 -18.45 -17.50
N THR A 125 6.00 -18.73 -18.68
CA THR A 125 6.72 -18.85 -19.94
C THR A 125 7.03 -17.48 -20.53
N GLY A 126 8.30 -17.22 -20.86
CA GLY A 126 8.76 -15.94 -21.40
C GLY A 126 9.22 -14.95 -20.33
N ALA A 127 9.43 -13.68 -20.72
CA ALA A 127 9.87 -12.62 -19.83
C ALA A 127 8.70 -12.12 -18.96
N ALA A 128 8.94 -11.91 -17.66
CA ALA A 128 7.94 -11.37 -16.76
C ALA A 128 7.50 -9.95 -17.19
N PRO A 129 6.19 -9.63 -17.17
CA PRO A 129 5.73 -8.30 -17.50
C PRO A 129 6.23 -7.29 -16.46
N LEU A 130 6.55 -6.06 -16.90
CA LEU A 130 7.15 -5.03 -16.04
C LEU A 130 6.34 -4.75 -14.76
N VAL A 131 5.01 -4.88 -14.83
CA VAL A 131 4.11 -4.67 -13.70
C VAL A 131 4.28 -5.71 -12.60
N ASP A 132 4.71 -6.93 -12.92
CA ASP A 132 4.95 -8.00 -11.95
C ASP A 132 6.05 -7.66 -10.93
N PHE A 133 7.02 -6.82 -11.32
CA PHE A 133 8.05 -6.33 -10.41
C PHE A 133 7.51 -5.33 -9.36
N PHE A 134 6.37 -4.68 -9.62
CA PHE A 134 5.74 -3.75 -8.68
C PHE A 134 4.73 -4.43 -7.75
N LEU A 135 4.62 -5.76 -7.81
CA LEU A 135 3.75 -6.53 -6.95
C LEU A 135 4.54 -7.09 -5.77
N VAL A 136 3.91 -7.06 -4.59
CA VAL A 136 4.43 -7.75 -3.42
C VAL A 136 4.14 -9.23 -3.60
N LYS A 137 5.20 -10.02 -3.77
CA LYS A 137 5.11 -11.47 -4.02
C LYS A 137 5.29 -12.27 -2.73
N MET A 138 4.61 -13.40 -2.64
CA MET A 138 4.54 -14.22 -1.44
C MET A 138 4.61 -15.72 -1.75
N PRO A 139 5.26 -16.52 -0.88
CA PRO A 139 5.23 -17.97 -1.02
C PRO A 139 3.81 -18.47 -0.70
N MET A 140 3.24 -19.26 -1.61
CA MET A 140 1.91 -19.84 -1.44
C MET A 140 2.00 -21.35 -1.35
N SER A 141 1.25 -21.92 -0.40
CA SER A 141 1.20 -23.38 -0.22
C SER A 141 0.69 -24.04 -1.51
N GLY A 142 1.41 -25.05 -1.98
CA GLY A 142 1.09 -25.78 -3.21
C GLY A 142 1.77 -25.25 -4.47
N ASN A 143 2.54 -24.16 -4.39
CA ASN A 143 3.33 -23.64 -5.51
C ASN A 143 4.81 -23.52 -5.13
N ASP A 144 5.71 -23.88 -6.05
CA ASP A 144 7.16 -23.78 -5.86
C ASP A 144 7.70 -22.35 -6.10
N TYR A 145 6.82 -21.42 -6.47
CA TYR A 145 7.14 -20.05 -6.82
C TYR A 145 6.31 -19.04 -6.02
N PHE A 146 6.86 -17.82 -5.90
CA PHE A 146 6.20 -16.71 -5.23
C PHE A 146 5.08 -16.16 -6.11
N MET A 147 3.88 -16.02 -5.55
CA MET A 147 2.72 -15.44 -6.24
C MET A 147 2.52 -13.98 -5.84
N PRO A 148 2.12 -13.10 -6.76
CA PRO A 148 1.73 -11.74 -6.41
C PRO A 148 0.47 -11.76 -5.53
N VAL A 149 0.45 -10.90 -4.51
CA VAL A 149 -0.69 -10.81 -3.58
C VAL A 149 -1.37 -9.45 -3.63
N PHE A 150 -0.59 -8.36 -3.70
CA PHE A 150 -1.11 -7.00 -3.80
C PHE A 150 -0.03 -6.05 -4.38
N GLY A 151 -0.43 -4.84 -4.77
CA GLY A 151 0.47 -3.87 -5.40
C GLY A 151 1.29 -3.08 -4.38
N ILE A 152 2.48 -2.64 -4.76
CA ILE A 152 3.30 -1.83 -3.85
C ILE A 152 2.62 -0.53 -3.42
N THR A 153 1.78 0.04 -4.29
CA THR A 153 0.95 1.20 -4.02
C THR A 153 0.03 1.00 -2.82
N ASP A 154 -0.51 -0.21 -2.64
CA ASP A 154 -1.35 -0.55 -1.50
C ASP A 154 -0.56 -0.43 -0.20
N TRP A 155 0.70 -0.90 -0.21
CA TRP A 155 1.57 -0.79 0.96
C TRP A 155 2.05 0.63 1.21
N VAL A 156 2.29 1.43 0.17
CA VAL A 156 2.59 2.87 0.31
C VAL A 156 1.47 3.56 1.08
N VAL A 157 0.22 3.25 0.75
CA VAL A 157 -0.96 3.84 1.40
C VAL A 157 -1.10 3.33 2.84
N VAL A 158 -0.90 2.04 3.10
CA VAL A 158 -0.85 1.50 4.47
C VAL A 158 0.22 2.21 5.30
N ALA A 159 1.42 2.39 4.75
CA ALA A 159 2.53 3.06 5.40
C ALA A 159 2.24 4.55 5.63
N LEU A 160 1.63 5.25 4.67
CA LEU A 160 1.19 6.64 4.77
C LEU A 160 0.18 6.83 5.91
N LEU A 161 -0.87 6.01 5.95
CA LEU A 161 -1.91 6.11 6.96
C LEU A 161 -1.36 5.81 8.36
N SER A 162 -0.50 4.79 8.48
CA SER A 162 0.15 4.45 9.75
C SER A 162 1.14 5.52 10.22
N ALA A 163 1.99 6.03 9.32
CA ALA A 163 2.92 7.11 9.62
C ALA A 163 2.19 8.41 9.99
N GLY A 164 1.09 8.72 9.30
CA GLY A 164 0.24 9.86 9.63
C GLY A 164 -0.40 9.71 11.01
N ALA A 165 -0.93 8.53 11.34
CA ALA A 165 -1.48 8.27 12.67
C ALA A 165 -0.41 8.51 13.76
N LEU A 166 0.79 7.98 13.55
CA LEU A 166 1.94 8.21 14.44
C LEU A 166 2.27 9.69 14.59
N ARG A 167 2.31 10.44 13.48
CA ARG A 167 2.58 11.89 13.46
C ARG A 167 1.58 12.68 14.30
N PHE A 168 0.30 12.33 14.25
CA PHE A 168 -0.74 12.95 15.07
C PHE A 168 -0.93 12.30 16.45
N ARG A 169 0.01 11.42 16.87
CA ARG A 169 -0.03 10.68 18.14
C ARG A 169 -1.30 9.86 18.33
N MET A 170 -1.86 9.37 17.23
CA MET A 170 -2.99 8.47 17.20
C MET A 170 -2.50 7.02 17.14
N ASN A 171 -3.23 6.13 17.79
CA ASN A 171 -2.86 4.72 17.87
C ASN A 171 -3.70 3.92 16.87
N ASP A 172 -3.04 3.53 15.79
CA ASP A 172 -3.56 2.73 14.67
C ASP A 172 -3.30 1.22 14.84
N ASN A 173 -2.85 0.77 16.02
CA ASN A 173 -2.62 -0.64 16.27
C ASN A 173 -3.93 -1.37 16.61
N LEU A 174 -4.27 -2.38 15.82
CA LEU A 174 -5.44 -3.22 16.01
C LEU A 174 -5.51 -3.82 17.44
N PHE A 175 -4.40 -4.37 17.93
CA PHE A 175 -4.34 -5.03 19.24
C PHE A 175 -4.48 -4.08 20.43
N SER A 176 -4.38 -2.78 20.19
CA SER A 176 -4.53 -1.76 21.24
C SER A 176 -5.94 -1.15 21.31
N LEU A 177 -6.81 -1.53 20.36
CA LEU A 177 -8.19 -1.05 20.29
C LEU A 177 -9.04 -1.56 21.47
N ALA A 178 -8.66 -2.67 22.09
CA ALA A 178 -9.38 -3.31 23.20
C ALA A 178 -9.22 -2.63 24.57
N GLY A 179 -9.20 -1.29 24.64
CA GLY A 179 -9.41 -0.58 25.91
C GLY A 179 -8.22 0.21 26.48
N SER A 180 -7.18 0.52 25.69
CA SER A 180 -6.13 1.45 26.15
C SER A 180 -6.28 2.84 25.51
N THR A 181 -6.86 3.78 26.26
CA THR A 181 -6.84 5.24 25.99
C THR A 181 -5.45 5.86 26.15
N ARG A 182 -4.42 5.05 26.48
CA ARG A 182 -3.06 5.52 26.71
C ARG A 182 -2.33 5.71 25.39
N ALA A 183 -1.85 6.94 25.16
CA ALA A 183 -1.11 7.39 23.97
C ALA A 183 0.21 6.62 23.69
N GLN A 184 0.63 5.72 24.57
CA GLN A 184 1.82 4.89 24.39
C GLN A 184 1.44 3.41 24.38
N ASN A 185 1.40 2.89 23.15
CA ASN A 185 1.22 1.48 22.84
C ASN A 185 2.42 0.67 23.36
N LYS A 186 2.30 0.11 24.57
CA LYS A 186 3.24 -0.86 25.17
C LYS A 186 3.08 -2.28 24.60
N SER A 187 2.10 -2.54 23.73
CA SER A 187 1.90 -3.88 23.18
C SER A 187 3.11 -4.30 22.34
N ARG A 188 3.63 -5.50 22.62
CA ARG A 188 4.69 -6.12 21.83
C ARG A 188 4.23 -6.44 20.42
N ALA A 189 2.93 -6.63 20.17
CA ALA A 189 2.36 -6.86 18.84
C ALA A 189 1.87 -5.56 18.18
N PHE A 190 2.17 -5.38 16.89
CA PHE A 190 1.68 -4.26 16.08
C PHE A 190 1.07 -4.76 14.79
N PHE A 191 -0.14 -4.31 14.52
CA PHE A 191 -0.82 -4.53 13.26
C PHE A 191 -1.62 -3.27 12.91
N PRO A 192 -1.29 -2.55 11.82
CA PRO A 192 -1.97 -1.33 11.46
C PRO A 192 -3.41 -1.66 11.07
N VAL A 193 -4.37 -0.83 11.50
CA VAL A 193 -5.79 -1.00 11.14
C VAL A 193 -5.98 -1.02 9.62
N ALA A 194 -5.21 -0.22 8.87
CA ALA A 194 -5.21 -0.21 7.41
C ALA A 194 -4.92 -1.61 6.81
N GLY A 195 -4.12 -2.43 7.49
CA GLY A 195 -3.83 -3.81 7.07
C GLY A 195 -5.04 -4.75 7.13
N ILE A 196 -6.07 -4.43 7.93
CA ILE A 196 -7.31 -5.21 7.98
C ILE A 196 -8.09 -5.02 6.68
N GLY A 197 -8.20 -3.78 6.21
CA GLY A 197 -8.84 -3.47 4.93
C GLY A 197 -8.15 -4.20 3.78
N LEU A 198 -6.81 -4.28 3.80
CA LEU A 198 -6.06 -5.05 2.82
C LEU A 198 -6.36 -6.56 2.90
N ILE A 199 -6.39 -7.15 4.11
CA ILE A 199 -6.79 -8.56 4.29
C ILE A 199 -8.18 -8.81 3.72
N ILE A 200 -9.16 -7.96 4.06
CA ILE A 200 -10.54 -8.08 3.58
C ILE A 200 -10.57 -8.04 2.06
N SER A 201 -9.86 -7.09 1.44
CA SER A 201 -9.78 -6.98 -0.02
C SER A 201 -9.21 -8.24 -0.67
N ILE A 202 -8.10 -8.76 -0.14
CA ILE A 202 -7.45 -9.96 -0.71
C ILE A 202 -8.37 -11.18 -0.58
N VAL A 203 -9.04 -11.33 0.57
CA VAL A 203 -9.99 -12.43 0.79
C VAL A 203 -11.20 -12.29 -0.14
N ALA A 204 -11.76 -11.10 -0.28
CA ALA A 204 -12.89 -10.82 -1.17
C ALA A 204 -12.54 -11.02 -2.65
N ALA A 205 -11.36 -10.57 -3.09
CA ALA A 205 -10.89 -10.75 -4.46
C ALA A 205 -10.75 -12.24 -4.79
N ARG A 206 -10.26 -13.04 -3.84
CA ARG A 206 -10.14 -14.50 -3.96
C ARG A 206 -11.47 -15.22 -3.98
N SER A 207 -12.42 -14.84 -3.11
CA SER A 207 -13.72 -15.50 -3.03
C SER A 207 -14.61 -15.19 -4.23
N MET A 208 -14.50 -13.98 -4.78
CA MET A 208 -15.32 -13.55 -5.92
C MET A 208 -14.67 -13.85 -7.27
N HIS A 209 -13.40 -14.28 -7.31
CA HIS A 209 -12.60 -14.41 -8.54
C HIS A 209 -12.56 -13.13 -9.38
N LEU A 210 -12.68 -11.97 -8.74
CA LEU A 210 -12.71 -10.65 -9.37
C LEU A 210 -11.49 -9.82 -8.95
N TYR A 211 -11.00 -8.99 -9.86
CA TYR A 211 -10.03 -7.95 -9.53
C TYR A 211 -10.75 -6.83 -8.78
N LEU A 212 -10.63 -6.82 -7.46
CA LEU A 212 -11.18 -5.77 -6.62
C LEU A 212 -10.13 -4.67 -6.37
N PRO A 213 -10.52 -3.38 -6.46
CA PRO A 213 -9.66 -2.28 -6.03
C PRO A 213 -9.42 -2.40 -4.52
N ALA A 214 -8.17 -2.53 -4.09
CA ALA A 214 -7.82 -2.78 -2.70
C ALA A 214 -7.82 -1.51 -1.84
N LEU A 215 -7.44 -0.38 -2.43
CA LEU A 215 -7.31 0.89 -1.72
C LEU A 215 -8.63 1.36 -1.08
N PRO A 216 -9.82 1.22 -1.70
CA PRO A 216 -11.09 1.52 -1.04
C PRO A 216 -11.27 0.77 0.28
N PHE A 217 -10.97 -0.53 0.33
CA PHE A 217 -11.11 -1.32 1.56
C PHE A 217 -10.11 -0.88 2.64
N ILE A 218 -8.88 -0.59 2.25
CA ILE A 218 -7.83 -0.07 3.15
C ILE A 218 -8.28 1.26 3.76
N VAL A 219 -8.74 2.18 2.93
CA VAL A 219 -9.18 3.51 3.34
C VAL A 219 -10.43 3.43 4.22
N ILE A 220 -11.45 2.68 3.84
CA ILE A 220 -12.68 2.53 4.63
C ILE A 220 -12.37 1.89 5.97
N GLY A 221 -11.56 0.83 6.01
CA GLY A 221 -11.17 0.17 7.25
C GLY A 221 -10.42 1.12 8.20
N PHE A 222 -9.44 1.86 7.67
CA PHE A 222 -8.69 2.84 8.46
C PHE A 222 -9.57 4.00 8.92
N LEU A 223 -10.26 4.68 8.01
CA LEU A 223 -11.10 5.84 8.33
C LEU A 223 -12.24 5.46 9.27
N GLY A 224 -12.89 4.31 9.08
CA GLY A 224 -13.99 3.86 9.94
C GLY A 224 -13.55 3.75 11.41
N VAL A 225 -12.44 3.08 11.67
CA VAL A 225 -11.91 2.94 13.04
C VAL A 225 -11.34 4.25 13.57
N MET A 226 -10.56 4.96 12.76
CA MET A 226 -9.87 6.17 13.21
C MET A 226 -10.85 7.34 13.41
N ALA A 227 -11.87 7.48 12.59
CA ALA A 227 -12.92 8.49 12.77
C ALA A 227 -13.81 8.19 13.97
N ALA A 228 -14.13 6.91 14.22
CA ALA A 228 -14.88 6.50 15.41
C ALA A 228 -14.10 6.83 16.70
N LYS A 229 -12.81 6.49 16.74
CA LYS A 229 -11.97 6.66 17.93
C LYS A 229 -11.46 8.09 18.14
N TYR A 230 -11.17 8.82 17.07
CA TYR A 230 -10.56 10.15 17.11
C TYR A 230 -11.46 11.19 16.44
N PRO A 231 -12.21 12.00 17.23
CA PRO A 231 -13.08 13.04 16.69
C PRO A 231 -12.34 14.07 15.82
N ALA A 232 -11.05 14.28 16.04
CA ALA A 232 -10.22 15.18 15.23
C ALA A 232 -10.16 14.79 13.74
N VAL A 233 -10.32 13.51 13.40
CA VAL A 233 -10.38 13.03 12.01
C VAL A 233 -11.67 13.48 11.32
N ARG A 234 -12.77 13.65 12.08
CA ARG A 234 -14.08 14.06 11.56
C ARG A 234 -14.23 15.57 11.36
N LYS A 235 -13.29 16.37 11.88
CA LYS A 235 -13.36 17.84 11.85
C LYS A 235 -12.87 18.38 10.51
N LEU A 236 -13.61 18.06 9.46
CA LEU A 236 -13.36 18.55 8.11
C LEU A 236 -13.53 20.07 8.03
N ARG A 237 -12.59 20.72 7.36
CA ARG A 237 -12.69 22.14 7.04
C ARG A 237 -13.29 22.37 5.65
N PRO A 238 -13.82 23.58 5.38
CA PRO A 238 -14.36 23.91 4.06
C PRO A 238 -13.35 23.76 2.92
N ASP A 239 -12.06 24.05 3.15
CA ASP A 239 -10.98 23.86 2.17
C ASP A 239 -10.77 22.38 1.83
N GLU A 240 -10.82 21.50 2.84
CA GLU A 240 -10.70 20.05 2.64
C GLU A 240 -11.92 19.49 1.89
N ILE A 241 -13.12 19.97 2.21
CA ILE A 241 -14.35 19.59 1.50
C ILE A 241 -14.29 20.03 0.03
N ARG A 242 -13.86 21.26 -0.24
CA ARG A 242 -13.66 21.76 -1.61
C ARG A 242 -12.64 20.91 -2.37
N ALA A 243 -11.54 20.54 -1.72
CA ALA A 243 -10.54 19.66 -2.33
C ALA A 243 -11.12 18.28 -2.67
N MET A 244 -11.93 17.67 -1.79
CA MET A 244 -12.62 16.40 -2.09
C MET A 244 -13.54 16.52 -3.30
N ILE A 245 -14.36 17.57 -3.35
CA ILE A 245 -15.29 17.81 -4.47
C ILE A 245 -14.50 17.99 -5.76
N LEU A 246 -13.45 18.82 -5.75
CA LEU A 246 -12.60 19.06 -6.90
C LEU A 246 -11.96 17.76 -7.41
N VAL A 247 -11.34 16.97 -6.52
CA VAL A 247 -10.69 15.71 -6.90
C VAL A 247 -11.70 14.70 -7.42
N SER A 248 -12.87 14.60 -6.78
CA SER A 248 -13.93 13.70 -7.23
C SER A 248 -14.47 14.11 -8.60
N ALA A 249 -14.67 15.41 -8.83
CA ALA A 249 -15.10 15.94 -10.12
C ALA A 249 -14.03 15.72 -11.21
N LEU A 250 -12.75 15.93 -10.88
CA LEU A 250 -11.63 15.72 -11.79
C LEU A 250 -11.52 14.24 -12.20
N ILE A 251 -11.53 13.31 -11.24
CA ILE A 251 -11.51 11.87 -11.52
C ILE A 251 -12.76 11.45 -12.30
N GLY A 252 -13.94 11.96 -11.93
CA GLY A 252 -15.18 11.71 -12.66
C GLY A 252 -15.12 12.20 -14.10
N SER A 253 -14.54 13.39 -14.34
CA SER A 253 -14.35 13.93 -15.69
C SER A 253 -13.38 13.07 -16.50
N PHE A 254 -12.27 12.61 -15.91
CA PHE A 254 -11.36 11.69 -16.56
C PHE A 254 -12.04 10.35 -16.88
N MET A 255 -12.86 9.82 -15.99
CA MET A 255 -13.65 8.61 -16.24
C MET A 255 -14.55 8.76 -17.47
N VAL A 256 -15.28 9.87 -17.56
CA VAL A 256 -16.17 10.16 -18.68
C VAL A 256 -15.38 10.29 -19.97
N VAL A 257 -14.31 11.09 -19.99
CA VAL A 257 -13.46 11.27 -21.18
C VAL A 257 -12.86 9.95 -21.65
N PHE A 258 -12.33 9.14 -20.73
CA PHE A 258 -11.72 7.85 -21.08
C PHE A 258 -12.74 6.83 -21.57
N ALA A 259 -13.98 6.87 -21.05
CA ALA A 259 -15.09 6.07 -21.56
C ALA A 259 -15.46 6.49 -23.00
N PHE A 260 -15.49 7.79 -23.29
CA PHE A 260 -15.77 8.29 -24.65
C PHE A 260 -14.65 7.99 -25.65
N MET A 261 -13.38 7.98 -25.22
CA MET A 261 -12.24 7.63 -26.10
C MET A 261 -12.13 6.14 -26.42
N LYS A 262 -12.84 5.27 -25.68
CA LYS A 262 -12.88 3.82 -25.92
C LYS A 262 -13.98 3.37 -26.90
N ILE A 263 -14.73 4.32 -27.47
CA ILE A 263 -15.69 4.14 -28.56
C ILE A 263 -14.98 4.50 -29.86
#